data_AF-A0A2V3A9E1-F1
#
_entry.id   AF-A0A2V3A9E1-F1
#
_cell.length_a   1.000
_cell.length_b   1.000
_cell.length_c   1.000
_cell.angle_alpha   90.00
_cell.angle_beta   90.00
_cell.angle_gamma   90.00
#
_symmetry.space_group_name_H-M   'P 1'
#
loop_
_entity.id
_entity.type
_entity.pdbx_description
1 polymer ?
#
loop_
_entity_poly.entity_id
_entity_poly.type
_entity_poly.pdbx_seq_one_letter_code
_entity_poly.pdbx_strand_id
1 'polypeptide(L)'
;MNKTEMLKLFVLIERVYPGFRIKNEIVHYYFGLCPDMDFKQAMDCIKDHIRRSPYPPSIQYIAAKSLEHKYTPASFEACTWHEEYILTNDIS
;
A
#
# COMPACT_ATOMS: atom_id res chain seq x y z
N MET A 1 8.33 -6.38 -9.31
CA MET A 1 9.03 -6.41 -8.01
C MET A 1 9.06 -7.83 -7.46
N ASN A 2 9.86 -8.12 -6.43
CA ASN A 2 9.83 -9.41 -5.72
C ASN A 2 9.15 -9.31 -4.33
N LYS A 3 8.86 -10.46 -3.70
CA LYS A 3 8.19 -10.50 -2.38
C LYS A 3 8.96 -9.74 -1.29
N THR A 4 10.30 -9.79 -1.33
CA THR A 4 11.15 -9.08 -0.37
C THR A 4 11.03 -7.57 -0.55
N GLU A 5 10.94 -7.09 -1.78
CA GLU A 5 10.69 -5.68 -2.10
C GLU A 5 9.30 -5.25 -1.63
N MET A 6 8.27 -6.05 -1.85
CA MET A 6 6.91 -5.77 -1.35
C MET A 6 6.89 -5.69 0.19
N LEU A 7 7.56 -6.62 0.87
CA LEU A 7 7.71 -6.59 2.33
C LEU A 7 8.38 -5.30 2.82
N LYS A 8 9.38 -4.79 2.09
CA LYS A 8 10.00 -3.49 2.44
C LYS A 8 8.99 -2.34 2.37
N LEU A 9 8.07 -2.35 1.39
CA LEU A 9 7.02 -1.34 1.28
C LEU A 9 6.04 -1.43 2.46
N PHE A 10 5.60 -2.64 2.81
CA PHE A 10 4.72 -2.89 3.95
C PHE A 10 5.33 -2.44 5.27
N VAL A 11 6.57 -2.86 5.55
CA VAL A 11 7.30 -2.47 6.76
C VAL A 11 7.50 -0.96 6.82
N LEU A 12 7.77 -0.29 5.69
CA LEU A 12 7.88 1.16 5.64
C LEU A 12 6.55 1.82 6.05
N ILE A 13 5.44 1.38 5.49
CA ILE A 13 4.11 1.93 5.79
C ILE A 13 3.80 1.76 7.29
N GLU A 14 3.87 0.54 7.82
CA GLU A 14 3.53 0.28 9.24
C GLU A 14 4.47 1.02 10.21
N ARG A 15 5.74 1.21 9.84
CA ARG A 15 6.68 2.00 10.65
C ARG A 15 6.31 3.48 10.71
N VAL A 16 5.78 4.03 9.62
CA VAL A 16 5.37 5.44 9.55
C VAL A 16 4.00 5.64 10.18
N TYR A 17 3.11 4.65 10.08
CA TYR A 17 1.76 4.68 10.63
C TYR A 17 1.59 3.59 11.70
N PRO A 18 2.23 3.74 12.89
CA PRO A 18 2.36 2.66 13.88
C PRO A 18 1.03 2.16 14.44
N GLY A 19 -0.04 2.96 14.36
CA GLY A 19 -1.39 2.58 14.79
C GLY A 19 -2.11 1.61 13.86
N PHE A 20 -1.56 1.34 12.67
CA PHE A 20 -2.19 0.54 11.63
C PHE A 20 -1.38 -0.73 11.35
N ARG A 21 -2.09 -1.82 11.06
CA ARG A 21 -1.50 -3.09 10.60
C ARG A 21 -2.18 -3.55 9.33
N ILE A 22 -1.40 -4.02 8.37
CA ILE A 22 -1.92 -4.55 7.11
C ILE A 22 -2.58 -5.90 7.39
N LYS A 23 -3.79 -6.12 6.88
CA LYS A 23 -4.48 -7.40 7.04
C LYS A 23 -3.71 -8.53 6.34
N ASN A 24 -3.59 -9.69 6.97
CA ASN A 24 -2.86 -10.84 6.42
C ASN A 24 -3.40 -11.30 5.05
N GLU A 25 -4.72 -11.27 4.87
CA GLU A 25 -5.38 -11.59 3.59
C GLU A 25 -4.93 -10.70 2.43
N ILE A 26 -4.67 -9.41 2.73
CA ILE A 26 -4.20 -8.41 1.77
C ILE A 26 -2.73 -8.65 1.39
N VAL A 27 -1.90 -9.03 2.36
CA VAL A 27 -0.48 -9.39 2.11
C VAL A 27 -0.38 -10.51 1.07
N HIS A 28 -1.17 -11.58 1.23
CA HIS A 28 -1.15 -12.71 0.30
C HIS A 28 -1.63 -12.31 -1.10
N TYR A 29 -2.64 -11.47 -1.19
CA TYR A 29 -3.15 -10.96 -2.47
C TYR A 29 -2.06 -10.20 -3.24
N TYR A 30 -1.41 -9.22 -2.62
CA TYR A 30 -0.38 -8.43 -3.31
C TYR A 30 0.93 -9.18 -3.56
N PHE A 31 1.22 -10.25 -2.81
CA PHE A 31 2.31 -11.16 -3.18
C PHE A 31 2.09 -11.86 -4.52
N GLY A 32 0.84 -12.05 -4.94
CA GLY A 32 0.51 -12.57 -6.27
C GLY A 32 0.76 -11.55 -7.40
N LEU A 33 0.62 -10.25 -7.10
CA LEU A 33 0.78 -9.15 -8.07
C LEU A 33 2.22 -8.62 -8.16
N CYS A 34 3.12 -9.09 -7.29
CA CYS A 34 4.51 -8.65 -7.24
C CYS A 34 5.21 -8.61 -8.61
N PRO A 35 5.12 -9.65 -9.48
CA PRO A 35 5.86 -9.67 -10.75
C PRO A 35 5.54 -8.48 -11.66
N ASP A 36 4.29 -8.01 -11.63
CA ASP A 36 3.78 -7.00 -12.55
C ASP A 36 4.00 -5.57 -12.06
N MET A 37 4.29 -5.39 -10.76
CA MET A 37 4.43 -4.07 -10.15
C MET A 37 5.87 -3.53 -10.22
N ASP A 38 6.04 -2.24 -10.53
CA ASP A 38 7.34 -1.56 -10.43
C ASP A 38 7.64 -1.08 -9.00
N PHE A 39 8.78 -1.52 -8.44
CA PHE A 39 9.15 -1.18 -7.07
C PHE A 39 9.44 0.31 -6.87
N LYS A 40 10.08 0.96 -7.86
CA LYS A 40 10.49 2.36 -7.74
C LYS A 40 9.27 3.28 -7.77
N GLN A 41 8.34 3.03 -8.69
CA GLN A 41 7.05 3.73 -8.76
C GLN A 41 6.25 3.56 -7.46
N ALA A 42 6.18 2.34 -6.92
CA ALA A 42 5.51 2.07 -5.65
C ALA A 42 6.13 2.86 -4.48
N MET A 43 7.46 2.83 -4.38
CA MET A 43 8.21 3.52 -3.33
C MET A 43 8.06 5.04 -3.41
N ASP A 44 8.15 5.62 -4.61
CA ASP A 44 7.99 7.07 -4.81
C ASP A 44 6.55 7.51 -4.50
N CYS A 45 5.56 6.71 -4.89
CA CYS A 45 4.15 6.92 -4.55
C CYS A 45 3.94 6.95 -3.02
N ILE A 46 4.48 5.97 -2.28
CA ILE A 46 4.39 5.92 -0.82
C ILE A 46 5.04 7.14 -0.17
N LYS A 47 6.26 7.50 -0.58
CA LYS A 47 6.97 8.67 -0.03
C LYS A 47 6.19 9.97 -0.24
N ASP A 48 5.59 10.12 -1.41
CA ASP A 48 4.80 11.31 -1.73
C ASP A 48 3.50 11.39 -0.94
N HIS A 49 2.87 10.26 -0.64
CA HIS A 49 1.68 10.18 0.21
C HIS A 49 2.01 10.52 1.66
N ILE A 50 3.10 9.95 2.21
CA ILE A 50 3.54 10.19 3.60
C ILE A 50 3.74 11.67 3.92
N ARG A 51 4.20 12.47 2.94
CA ARG A 51 4.38 13.91 3.15
C ARG A 51 3.08 14.71 3.25
N ARG A 52 1.95 14.14 2.83
CA ARG A 52 0.68 14.85 2.64
C ARG A 52 -0.46 14.33 3.52
N SER A 53 -0.36 13.09 3.98
CA SER A 53 -1.44 12.41 4.69
C SER A 53 -1.00 11.94 6.07
N PRO A 54 -1.82 12.17 7.13
CA PRO A 54 -1.61 11.54 8.43
C PRO A 54 -2.10 10.07 8.47
N TYR A 55 -2.79 9.60 7.43
CA TYR A 55 -3.33 8.24 7.30
C TYR A 55 -2.57 7.40 6.27
N PRO A 56 -2.48 6.07 6.47
CA PRO A 56 -1.74 5.20 5.56
C PRO A 56 -2.28 5.26 4.13
N PRO A 57 -1.42 5.06 3.12
CA PRO A 57 -1.86 4.97 1.73
C PRO A 57 -2.65 3.69 1.51
N SER A 58 -3.59 3.71 0.57
CA SER A 58 -4.17 2.46 0.07
C SER A 58 -3.11 1.66 -0.71
N ILE A 59 -2.98 0.38 -0.39
CA ILE A 59 -2.08 -0.55 -1.10
C ILE A 59 -2.61 -0.78 -2.53
N GLN A 60 -3.93 -0.81 -2.71
CA GLN A 60 -4.57 -0.90 -4.02
C GLN A 60 -4.20 0.30 -4.89
N TYR A 61 -4.24 1.50 -4.31
CA TYR A 61 -3.81 2.71 -5.01
C TYR A 61 -2.33 2.63 -5.43
N ILE A 62 -1.46 2.18 -4.52
CA ILE A 62 -0.03 1.99 -4.81
C ILE A 62 0.16 0.95 -5.93
N ALA A 63 -0.55 -0.17 -5.88
CA ALA A 63 -0.49 -1.21 -6.90
C ALA A 63 -0.95 -0.69 -8.26
N ALA A 64 -2.11 -0.02 -8.31
CA ALA A 64 -2.63 0.57 -9.55
C ALA A 64 -1.65 1.56 -10.17
N LYS A 65 -0.98 2.38 -9.34
CA LYS A 65 0.06 3.31 -9.79
C LYS A 65 1.32 2.62 -10.30
N SER A 66 1.65 1.45 -9.77
CA SER A 66 2.88 0.70 -10.08
C SER A 66 2.73 -0.29 -11.23
N LEU A 67 1.51 -0.51 -11.74
CA LEU A 67 1.17 -1.46 -12.80
C LEU A 67 1.06 -0.83 -14.20
N GLU A 68 1.16 0.51 -14.32
CA GLU A 68 0.96 1.34 -15.51
C GLU A 68 0.27 0.71 -16.75
N HIS A 69 -1.06 0.85 -16.82
CA HIS A 69 -1.80 1.06 -18.08
C HIS A 69 -2.89 2.13 -17.87
N LYS A 70 -2.62 3.35 -18.34
CA LYS A 70 -3.52 4.43 -18.84
C LYS A 70 -4.91 4.72 -18.23
N TYR A 71 -5.32 4.18 -17.10
CA TYR A 71 -6.57 4.58 -16.45
C TYR A 71 -6.30 4.98 -15.00
N THR A 72 -6.23 6.29 -14.79
CA THR A 72 -6.54 6.87 -13.49
C THR A 72 -8.00 7.30 -13.54
N PRO A 73 -8.97 6.53 -13.02
CA PRO A 73 -10.21 7.15 -12.65
C PRO A 73 -9.86 8.16 -11.57
N ALA A 74 -10.20 9.43 -11.80
CA ALA A 74 -10.06 10.52 -10.84
C ALA A 74 -10.85 10.28 -9.53
N SER A 75 -11.43 9.10 -9.34
CA SER A 75 -12.38 8.72 -8.30
C SER A 75 -12.07 7.40 -7.58
N PHE A 76 -10.92 6.74 -7.82
CA PHE A 76 -10.45 5.74 -6.84
C PHE A 76 -9.90 6.54 -5.66
N GLU A 77 -10.81 6.92 -4.77
CA GLU A 77 -10.48 7.66 -3.57
C GLU A 77 -9.33 6.95 -2.86
N ALA A 78 -8.24 7.68 -2.63
CA ALA A 78 -7.12 7.25 -1.81
C ALA A 78 -7.53 6.96 -0.33
N CYS A 79 -8.83 6.89 -0.03
CA CYS A 79 -9.45 6.74 1.28
C CYS A 79 -9.92 5.31 1.60
N THR A 80 -9.70 4.32 0.71
CA THR A 80 -10.05 2.91 0.99
C THR A 80 -9.07 2.19 1.91
N TRP A 81 -8.10 2.90 2.49
CA TRP A 81 -7.12 2.31 3.42
C TRP A 81 -7.83 1.53 4.56
N HIS A 82 -8.98 1.97 5.04
CA HIS A 82 -9.71 1.29 6.11
C HIS A 82 -10.17 -0.15 5.78
N GLU A 83 -10.21 -0.52 4.49
CA GLU A 83 -10.47 -1.90 4.04
C GLU A 83 -9.21 -2.78 4.14
N GLU A 84 -8.02 -2.18 4.09
CA GLU A 84 -6.74 -2.88 3.98
C GLU A 84 -5.97 -2.97 5.31
N TYR A 85 -6.25 -2.06 6.24
CA TYR A 85 -5.62 -2.00 7.55
C TYR A 85 -6.60 -2.33 8.69
N ILE A 86 -6.07 -2.84 9.79
CA ILE A 86 -6.73 -2.92 11.10
C ILE A 86 -6.01 -1.98 12.08
N LEU A 87 -6.73 -1.46 13.07
CA LEU A 87 -6.11 -0.70 14.13
C LEU A 87 -5.38 -1.67 15.07
N THR A 88 -4.17 -1.28 15.48
CA THR A 88 -3.36 -2.05 16.43
C THR A 88 -4.08 -2.36 17.74
N ASN A 89 -4.99 -1.49 18.18
CA ASN A 89 -5.79 -1.69 19.39
C ASN A 89 -6.89 -2.76 19.23
N ASP A 90 -7.22 -3.14 18.00
CA ASP A 90 -8.26 -4.15 17.70
C ASP A 90 -7.67 -5.56 17.55
N ILE A 91 -6.35 -5.71 17.70
CA ILE A 91 -5.65 -6.99 17.67
C ILE A 91 -5.70 -7.57 19.08
N SER A 92 -6.66 -8.47 19.32
CA SER A 92 -6.79 -9.24 20.57
C SER A 92 -5.68 -10.28 20.74
#